data_AF-A0A353LYD2-F1
#
_entry.id   AF-A0A353LYD2-F1
#
_cell.length_a   1.000
_cell.length_b   1.000
_cell.length_c   1.000
_cell.angle_alpha   90.00
_cell.angle_beta   90.00
_cell.angle_gamma   90.00
#
_symmetry.space_group_name_H-M   'P 1'
#
loop_
_entity.id
_entity.type
_entity.pdbx_description
1 polymer ?
#
loop_
_entity_poly.entity_id
_entity_poly.type
_entity_poly.pdbx_seq_one_letter_code
_entity_poly.pdbx_strand_id
1 'polypeptide(L)'
;HETELGEARAKLAQLGIDQELEMEAERVKVLDAKEQLTQAQDQLELQKILYGYGSIPRVELEKAEQSVDTARRRISQSERELELLTRKHEADQAAIMKS
;
A
#
# COMPACT_ATOMS: atom_id res chain seq x y z
N HIS A 1 -30.91 -1.23 -31.42
CA HIS A 1 -29.61 -0.60 -31.16
C HIS A 1 -29.58 0.34 -29.95
N GLU A 2 -30.72 0.66 -29.31
CA GLU A 2 -30.72 1.49 -28.08
C GLU A 2 -30.28 0.69 -26.83
N THR A 3 -30.57 -0.62 -26.81
CA THR A 3 -30.23 -1.54 -25.73
C THR A 3 -28.74 -1.83 -25.61
N GLU A 4 -28.03 -2.04 -26.73
CA GLU A 4 -26.57 -2.33 -26.74
C GLU A 4 -25.74 -1.15 -26.22
N LEU A 5 -26.12 0.08 -26.58
CA LEU A 5 -25.46 1.30 -26.11
C LEU A 5 -25.69 1.51 -24.61
N GLY A 6 -26.89 1.21 -24.12
CA GLY A 6 -27.24 1.26 -22.70
C GLY A 6 -26.44 0.25 -21.87
N GLU A 7 -26.34 -0.99 -22.34
CA GLU A 7 -25.54 -2.04 -21.71
C GLU A 7 -24.04 -1.71 -21.68
N ALA A 8 -23.50 -1.15 -22.77
CA ALA A 8 -22.11 -0.71 -22.82
C ALA A 8 -21.82 0.39 -21.78
N ARG A 9 -22.71 1.39 -21.65
CA ARG A 9 -22.59 2.46 -20.64
C ARG A 9 -22.65 1.92 -19.21
N ALA A 10 -23.55 0.98 -18.95
CA ALA A 10 -23.66 0.36 -17.63
C ALA A 10 -22.39 -0.42 -17.25
N LYS A 11 -21.82 -1.19 -18.20
CA LYS A 11 -20.56 -1.91 -17.99
C LYS A 11 -19.38 -0.97 -17.73
N LEU A 12 -19.32 0.16 -18.45
CA LEU A 12 -18.28 1.18 -18.22
C LEU A 12 -18.40 1.84 -16.85
N ALA A 13 -19.62 2.15 -16.41
CA ALA A 13 -19.86 2.69 -15.08
C ALA A 13 -19.45 1.70 -13.99
N GLN A 14 -19.80 0.41 -14.15
CA GLN A 14 -19.40 -0.63 -13.20
C GLN A 14 -17.88 -0.81 -13.16
N LEU A 15 -17.21 -0.81 -14.32
CA LEU A 15 -15.75 -0.89 -14.38
C LEU A 15 -15.09 0.26 -13.60
N GLY A 16 -15.59 1.49 -13.73
CA GLY A 16 -15.07 2.63 -12.98
C GLY A 16 -15.22 2.47 -11.46
N ILE A 17 -16.36 1.92 -11.01
CA ILE A 17 -16.60 1.62 -9.59
C ILE A 17 -15.63 0.54 -9.10
N ASP A 18 -15.47 -0.53 -9.86
CA ASP A 18 -14.59 -1.65 -9.50
C ASP A 18 -13.12 -1.18 -9.40
N GLN A 19 -12.68 -0.35 -10.34
CA GLN A 19 -11.34 0.25 -10.35
C GLN A 19 -11.11 1.14 -9.11
N GLU A 20 -12.07 1.99 -8.74
CA GLU A 20 -11.91 2.84 -7.55
C GLU A 20 -11.87 2.02 -6.26
N LEU A 21 -12.68 0.96 -6.16
CA LEU A 21 -12.64 0.05 -5.00
C LEU A 21 -11.28 -0.68 -4.90
N GLU A 22 -10.73 -1.13 -6.03
CA GLU A 22 -9.41 -1.76 -6.08
C GLU A 22 -8.31 -0.76 -5.66
N MET A 23 -8.39 0.49 -6.13
CA MET A 23 -7.47 1.57 -5.74
C MET A 23 -7.55 1.89 -4.25
N GLU A 24 -8.74 1.98 -3.68
CA GLU A 24 -8.90 2.26 -2.26
C GLU A 24 -8.31 1.14 -1.39
N ALA A 25 -8.49 -0.12 -1.79
CA ALA A 25 -7.87 -1.26 -1.11
C ALA A 25 -6.34 -1.17 -1.12
N GLU A 26 -5.72 -0.78 -2.23
CA GLU A 26 -4.26 -0.58 -2.30
C GLU A 26 -3.79 0.64 -1.48
N ARG A 27 -4.55 1.73 -1.46
CA ARG A 27 -4.25 2.90 -0.61
C ARG A 27 -4.25 2.53 0.88
N VAL A 28 -5.22 1.73 1.31
CA VAL A 28 -5.29 1.22 2.70
C VAL A 28 -4.04 0.40 3.02
N LYS A 29 -3.56 -0.48 2.14
CA LYS A 29 -2.32 -1.23 2.38
C LYS A 29 -1.09 -0.33 2.56
N VAL A 30 -1.03 0.80 1.84
CA VAL A 30 0.04 1.79 2.03
C VAL A 30 -0.08 2.46 3.40
N LEU A 31 -1.30 2.80 3.83
CA LEU A 31 -1.54 3.38 5.16
C LEU A 31 -1.17 2.40 6.28
N ASP A 32 -1.59 1.14 6.17
CA ASP A 32 -1.25 0.09 7.13
C ASP A 32 0.26 -0.13 7.23
N ALA A 33 0.97 -0.12 6.08
CA ALA A 33 2.43 -0.24 6.06
C ALA A 33 3.13 0.96 6.73
N LYS A 34 2.56 2.17 6.59
CA LYS A 34 3.05 3.38 7.27
C LYS A 34 2.83 3.30 8.77
N GLU A 35 1.67 2.82 9.21
CA GLU A 35 1.38 2.61 10.63
C GLU A 35 2.35 1.58 11.24
N GLN A 36 2.61 0.47 10.54
CA GLN A 36 3.61 -0.52 10.95
C GLN A 36 5.01 0.07 11.10
N LEU A 37 5.41 1.00 10.22
CA LEU A 37 6.68 1.69 10.35
C LEU A 37 6.71 2.56 11.62
N THR A 38 5.65 3.34 11.88
CA THR A 38 5.56 4.15 13.09
C THR A 38 5.70 3.29 14.34
N GLN A 39 4.95 2.18 14.42
CA GLN A 39 5.04 1.25 15.55
C GLN A 39 6.45 0.66 15.72
N ALA A 40 7.11 0.29 14.61
CA ALA A 40 8.48 -0.21 14.65
C ALA A 40 9.48 0.85 15.12
N GLN A 41 9.27 2.12 14.75
CA GLN A 41 10.10 3.26 15.17
C GLN A 41 9.95 3.54 16.66
N ASP A 42 8.71 3.57 17.17
CA ASP A 42 8.41 3.74 18.59
C ASP A 42 9.05 2.62 19.43
N GLN A 43 8.93 1.38 18.93
CA GLN A 43 9.57 0.23 19.57
C GLN A 43 11.10 0.35 19.57
N LEU A 44 11.71 0.80 18.46
CA LEU A 44 13.15 1.01 18.38
C LEU A 44 13.61 2.09 19.38
N GLU A 45 12.86 3.18 19.53
CA GLU A 45 13.16 4.22 20.50
C GLU A 45 13.18 3.66 21.94
N LEU A 46 12.16 2.90 22.32
CA LEU A 46 12.12 2.22 23.61
C LEU A 46 13.32 1.29 23.82
N GLN A 47 13.66 0.47 22.82
CA GLN A 47 14.79 -0.47 22.92
C GLN A 47 16.13 0.26 23.03
N LYS A 48 16.30 1.42 22.38
CA LYS A 48 17.50 2.26 22.56
C LYS A 48 17.65 2.74 24.00
N ILE A 49 16.56 3.17 24.62
CA ILE A 49 16.54 3.62 26.02
C ILE A 49 16.93 2.45 26.95
N LEU A 50 16.27 1.30 26.80
CA LEU A 50 16.53 0.11 27.62
C LEU A 50 17.97 -0.41 27.45
N TYR A 51 18.51 -0.37 26.24
CA TYR A 51 19.90 -0.73 25.99
C TYR A 51 20.87 0.24 26.66
N GLY A 52 20.57 1.55 26.62
CA GLY A 52 21.36 2.57 27.33
C GLY A 52 21.43 2.33 28.84
N TYR A 53 20.37 1.77 29.44
CA TYR A 53 20.36 1.34 30.84
C TYR A 53 21.00 -0.03 31.09
N GLY A 54 21.49 -0.72 30.05
CA GLY A 54 21.99 -2.09 30.16
C GLY A 54 20.92 -3.13 30.50
N SER A 55 19.64 -2.77 30.32
CA SER A 55 18.50 -3.63 30.68
C SER A 55 18.18 -4.69 29.61
N ILE A 56 18.67 -4.50 28.38
CA ILE A 56 18.58 -5.48 27.30
C ILE A 56 19.96 -5.71 26.68
N PRO A 57 20.22 -6.89 26.10
CA PRO A 57 21.43 -7.12 25.30
C PRO A 57 21.33 -6.46 23.93
N ARG A 58 22.49 -6.19 23.30
CA ARG A 58 22.59 -5.55 21.96
C ARG A 58 21.75 -6.25 20.89
N VAL A 59 21.62 -7.58 20.95
CA VAL A 59 20.83 -8.37 19.99
C VAL A 59 19.34 -7.97 19.97
N GLU A 60 18.76 -7.54 21.10
CA GLU A 60 17.37 -7.09 21.13
C GLU A 60 17.19 -5.73 20.46
N LEU A 61 18.20 -4.85 20.59
CA LEU A 61 18.24 -3.58 19.87
C LEU A 61 18.39 -3.81 18.35
N GLU A 62 19.26 -4.73 17.93
CA GLU A 62 19.45 -5.09 16.52
C GLU A 62 18.18 -5.65 15.87
N LYS A 63 17.42 -6.47 16.60
CA LYS A 63 16.11 -6.94 16.13
C LYS A 63 15.15 -5.77 15.88
N ALA A 64 15.11 -4.78 16.76
CA ALA A 64 14.25 -3.61 16.58
C ALA A 64 14.71 -2.74 15.40
N GLU A 65 16.02 -2.58 15.19
CA GLU A 65 16.59 -1.92 14.00
C GLU A 65 16.14 -2.67 12.73
N GLN A 66 16.23 -4.00 12.71
CA GLN A 66 15.80 -4.83 11.58
C GLN A 66 14.28 -4.75 11.31
N SER A 67 13.46 -4.63 12.36
CA SER A 67 12.02 -4.43 12.22
C SER A 67 11.68 -3.12 11.50
N VAL A 68 12.37 -2.03 11.84
CA VAL A 68 12.21 -0.74 11.12
C VAL A 68 12.59 -0.88 9.66
N ASP A 69 13.73 -1.52 9.35
CA ASP A 69 14.16 -1.73 7.97
C ASP A 69 13.15 -2.58 7.17
N THR A 70 12.56 -3.59 7.82
CA THR A 70 11.54 -4.44 7.20
C THR A 70 10.26 -3.64 6.91
N ALA A 71 9.81 -2.83 7.87
CA ALA A 71 8.63 -1.98 7.69
C ALA A 71 8.85 -0.93 6.58
N ARG A 72 10.04 -0.34 6.48
CA ARG A 72 10.40 0.57 5.37
C ARG A 72 10.28 -0.10 4.01
N ARG A 73 10.84 -1.32 3.87
CA ARG A 73 10.72 -2.09 2.62
C ARG A 73 9.27 -2.40 2.28
N ARG A 74 8.44 -2.67 3.28
CA ARG A 74 7.01 -2.95 3.09
C ARG A 74 6.28 -1.74 2.50
N ILE A 75 6.57 -0.53 2.98
CA ILE A 75 6.02 0.70 2.39
C ILE A 75 6.39 0.81 0.92
N SER A 76 7.68 0.66 0.58
CA SER A 76 8.14 0.75 -0.82
C SER A 76 7.50 -0.31 -1.72
N GLN A 77 7.20 -1.51 -1.18
CA GLN A 77 6.46 -2.54 -1.90
C GLN A 77 5.01 -2.13 -2.15
N SER A 78 4.28 -1.71 -1.11
CA SER A 78 2.89 -1.28 -1.23
C SER A 78 2.73 -0.07 -2.17
N GLU A 79 3.64 0.90 -2.10
CA GLU A 79 3.61 2.08 -2.99
C GLU A 79 3.82 1.68 -4.46
N ARG A 80 4.72 0.71 -4.71
CA ARG A 80 4.94 0.16 -6.05
C ARG A 80 3.72 -0.61 -6.57
N GLU A 81 3.06 -1.39 -5.72
CA GLU A 81 1.84 -2.12 -6.08
C GLU A 81 0.72 -1.13 -6.48
N LEU A 82 0.53 -0.07 -5.71
CA LEU A 82 -0.41 1.01 -6.01
C LEU A 82 -0.08 1.72 -7.35
N GLU A 83 1.19 2.01 -7.61
CA GLU A 83 1.62 2.63 -8.88
C GLU A 83 1.32 1.72 -10.09
N LEU A 84 1.63 0.43 -9.98
CA LEU A 84 1.36 -0.54 -11.04
C LEU A 84 -0.14 -0.68 -11.31
N LEU A 85 -0.95 -0.68 -10.25
CA LEU A 85 -2.40 -0.72 -10.38
C LEU A 85 -2.94 0.52 -11.10
N THR A 86 -2.46 1.70 -10.70
CA THR A 86 -2.84 2.97 -11.33
C THR A 86 -2.58 2.92 -12.85
N ARG A 87 -1.37 2.49 -13.25
CA ARG A 87 -0.99 2.37 -14.67
C ARG A 87 -1.85 1.36 -15.44
N LYS A 88 -2.24 0.26 -14.79
CA LYS A 88 -3.13 -0.75 -15.37
C LYS A 88 -4.51 -0.12 -15.67
N HIS A 89 -5.10 0.57 -14.69
CA HIS A 89 -6.40 1.21 -14.88
C HIS A 89 -6.36 2.31 -15.94
N GLU A 90 -5.29 3.11 -15.99
CA GLU A 90 -5.08 4.12 -17.04
C GLU A 90 -5.00 3.47 -18.44
N ALA A 91 -4.30 2.34 -18.56
CA ALA A 91 -4.19 1.61 -19.82
C ALA A 91 -5.54 1.02 -20.26
N ASP A 92 -6.31 0.46 -19.33
CA ASP A 92 -7.65 -0.08 -19.58
C ASP A 92 -8.60 1.03 -20.07
N GLN A 93 -8.59 2.20 -19.42
CA GLN A 93 -9.39 3.35 -19.83
C GLN A 93 -8.97 3.87 -21.22
N ALA A 94 -7.67 3.96 -21.49
CA ALA A 94 -7.17 4.39 -22.79
C ALA A 94 -7.54 3.42 -23.93
N ALA A 95 -7.55 2.10 -23.66
CA ALA A 95 -7.97 1.10 -24.63
C ALA A 95 -9.46 1.24 -24.96
N ILE A 96 -10.29 1.50 -23.95
CA ILE A 96 -11.73 1.75 -24.11
C ILE A 96 -11.99 3.02 -24.92
N MET A 97 -11.29 4.12 -24.63
CA MET A 97 -11.49 5.40 -25.34
C MET A 97 -11.06 5.36 -26.82
N LYS A 98 -10.15 4.46 -27.19
CA LYS A 98 -9.67 4.28 -28.56
C LYS A 98 -10.51 3.29 -29.39
N SER A 99 -11.39 2.54 -28.74
CA SER A 99 -12.28 1.54 -29.36
C SER A 99 -13.63 2.16 -29.71
#